data_AF-A0AAE3R3I9-F1
#
_entry.id   AF-A0AAE3R3I9-F1
#
_cell.length_a   1.000
_cell.length_b   1.000
_cell.length_c   1.000
_cell.angle_alpha   90.00
_cell.angle_beta   90.00
_cell.angle_gamma   90.00
#
_symmetry.space_group_name_H-M   'P 1'
#
loop_
_entity.id
_entity.type
_entity.pdbx_description
1 polymer ?
#
loop_
_entity_poly.entity_id
_entity_poly.type
_entity_poly.pdbx_seq_one_letter_code
_entity_poly.pdbx_strand_id
1 'polypeptide(L)'
;MKSERRGILQTIKSFFAIYLVTLIACTCLYGQKSNDYYVSVSMEDDLPNCRLKFISESIIELSNIPHQKQEQVKKDFTYTTHGKTIEILPGVLDTQDSMKLASVRLMYFIHPSANLTRIEGGFIDYPKSLIYVREKDFSRNPDLTYIIDGKIYVQEISIPAKNGVIEKRPKKNKALQEKLKAVKEKPDKYTIEVVKGLEAYKRFGIKMVFGVIVITSQ
;
A
#
# COMPACT_ATOMS: atom_id res chain seq x y z
N MET A 1 -57.88 9.30 -14.57
CA MET A 1 -57.21 8.06 -15.07
C MET A 1 -55.87 8.25 -15.79
N LYS A 2 -55.74 8.94 -16.95
CA LYS A 2 -54.42 9.08 -17.64
C LYS A 2 -53.42 9.99 -16.91
N SER A 3 -53.87 11.03 -16.20
CA SER A 3 -52.95 11.94 -15.47
C SER A 3 -52.46 11.34 -14.14
N GLU A 4 -53.29 10.59 -13.41
CA GLU A 4 -52.91 9.90 -12.17
C GLU A 4 -51.81 8.86 -12.38
N ARG A 5 -51.87 8.10 -13.49
CA ARG A 5 -50.83 7.12 -13.84
C ARG A 5 -49.47 7.77 -14.14
N ARG A 6 -49.45 9.03 -14.62
CA ARG A 6 -48.20 9.78 -14.85
C ARG A 6 -47.57 10.25 -13.54
N GLY A 7 -48.39 10.69 -12.58
CA GLY A 7 -47.92 11.08 -11.25
C GLY A 7 -47.23 9.93 -10.51
N ILE A 8 -47.87 8.76 -10.47
CA ILE A 8 -47.32 7.57 -9.80
C ILE A 8 -45.99 7.13 -10.44
N LEU A 9 -45.91 7.14 -11.77
CA LEU A 9 -44.68 6.75 -12.49
C LEU A 9 -43.52 7.73 -12.22
N GLN A 10 -43.81 9.02 -12.08
CA GLN A 10 -42.81 10.03 -11.77
C GLN A 10 -42.28 9.88 -10.34
N THR A 11 -43.17 9.63 -9.38
CA THR A 11 -42.80 9.35 -7.99
C THR A 11 -41.90 8.13 -7.87
N ILE A 12 -42.22 7.01 -8.55
CA ILE A 12 -41.40 5.80 -8.55
C ILE A 12 -40.00 6.06 -9.14
N LYS A 13 -39.90 6.84 -10.23
CA LYS A 13 -38.61 7.22 -10.83
C LYS A 13 -37.77 8.07 -9.87
N SER A 14 -38.38 9.02 -9.17
CA SER A 14 -37.69 9.84 -8.17
C SER A 14 -37.18 9.01 -6.99
N PHE A 15 -37.98 8.06 -6.48
CA PHE A 15 -37.53 7.14 -5.43
C PHE A 15 -36.36 6.26 -5.90
N PHE A 16 -36.43 5.72 -7.12
CA PHE A 16 -35.36 4.90 -7.67
C PHE A 16 -34.06 5.70 -7.86
N ALA A 17 -34.15 6.94 -8.32
CA ALA A 17 -33.00 7.83 -8.46
C ALA A 17 -32.34 8.14 -7.11
N ILE A 18 -33.13 8.44 -6.07
CA ILE A 18 -32.62 8.66 -4.72
C ILE A 18 -31.96 7.40 -4.16
N TYR A 19 -32.58 6.24 -4.34
CA TYR A 19 -32.03 4.96 -3.90
C TYR A 19 -30.69 4.65 -4.60
N LEU A 20 -30.60 4.89 -5.92
CA LEU A 20 -29.38 4.69 -6.69
C LEU A 20 -28.26 5.64 -6.27
N VAL A 21 -28.56 6.92 -6.05
CA VAL A 21 -27.58 7.91 -5.53
C VAL A 21 -27.10 7.53 -4.14
N THR A 22 -27.99 7.01 -3.29
CA THR A 22 -27.63 6.55 -1.93
C THR A 22 -26.74 5.31 -1.97
N LEU A 23 -27.03 4.35 -2.85
CA LEU A 23 -26.19 3.18 -3.10
C LEU A 23 -24.79 3.59 -3.59
N ILE A 24 -24.71 4.51 -4.56
CA ILE A 24 -23.44 5.02 -5.08
C ILE A 24 -22.66 5.75 -3.97
N ALA A 25 -23.32 6.59 -3.17
CA ALA A 25 -22.69 7.27 -2.04
C ALA A 25 -22.16 6.29 -0.97
N CYS A 26 -22.88 5.19 -0.69
CA CYS A 26 -22.44 4.15 0.24
C CYS A 26 -21.24 3.33 -0.27
N THR A 27 -21.03 3.27 -1.59
CA THR A 27 -19.85 2.58 -2.13
C THR A 27 -18.54 3.35 -1.89
N CYS A 28 -18.56 4.66 -1.65
CA CYS A 28 -17.32 5.47 -1.57
C CYS A 28 -16.44 5.27 -0.32
N LEU A 29 -16.72 4.29 0.56
CA LEU A 29 -15.91 3.94 1.73
C LEU A 29 -14.84 2.87 1.44
N TYR A 30 -14.27 2.86 0.24
CA TYR A 30 -13.22 1.92 -0.17
C TYR A 30 -11.83 2.40 0.27
N GLY A 31 -11.38 1.96 1.44
CA GLY A 31 -9.97 2.11 1.85
C GLY A 31 -9.64 1.27 3.07
N GLN A 32 -10.57 1.21 4.02
CA GLN A 32 -10.41 0.49 5.27
C GLN A 32 -11.15 -0.85 5.25
N LYS A 33 -10.41 -1.95 5.36
CA LYS A 33 -10.93 -3.30 5.53
C LYS A 33 -10.51 -3.80 6.90
N SER A 34 -11.50 -4.05 7.75
CA SER A 34 -11.26 -4.57 9.10
C SER A 34 -10.47 -5.88 9.04
N ASN A 35 -9.54 -6.04 9.97
CA ASN A 35 -8.69 -7.20 10.17
C ASN A 35 -7.72 -7.57 9.04
N ASP A 36 -7.57 -6.73 8.01
CA ASP A 36 -6.52 -6.89 7.02
C ASP A 36 -5.24 -6.17 7.44
N TYR A 37 -4.09 -6.76 7.07
CA TYR A 37 -2.79 -6.12 7.23
C TYR A 37 -2.51 -5.18 6.07
N TYR A 38 -1.99 -4.00 6.39
CA TYR A 38 -1.47 -3.03 5.44
C TYR A 38 0.02 -2.84 5.73
N VAL A 39 0.88 -3.15 4.76
CA VAL A 39 2.34 -3.04 4.88
C VAL A 39 2.82 -1.66 4.45
N SER A 40 3.74 -1.05 5.21
CA SER A 40 4.38 0.20 4.79
C SER A 40 5.40 -0.06 3.67
N VAL A 41 5.46 0.86 2.72
CA VAL A 41 6.44 0.88 1.64
C VAL A 41 7.02 2.29 1.53
N SER A 42 8.34 2.38 1.58
CA SER A 42 9.10 3.64 1.57
C SER A 42 10.19 3.65 0.51
N MET A 43 10.57 4.85 0.05
CA MET A 43 11.82 5.08 -0.69
C MET A 43 13.06 5.06 0.21
N GLU A 44 12.90 5.44 1.46
CA GLU A 44 14.01 5.61 2.40
C GLU A 44 14.21 4.30 3.20
N ASP A 45 15.47 3.84 3.29
CA ASP A 45 15.82 2.58 3.96
C ASP A 45 15.87 2.71 5.49
N ASP A 46 15.85 3.94 6.01
CA ASP A 46 15.82 4.26 7.42
C ASP A 46 14.41 4.19 8.01
N LEU A 47 13.37 4.33 7.18
CA LEU A 47 11.99 4.25 7.59
C LEU A 47 11.54 2.81 7.92
N PRO A 48 10.70 2.63 8.95
CA PRO A 48 10.30 1.32 9.45
C PRO A 48 9.43 0.56 8.45
N ASN A 49 9.83 -0.70 8.20
CA ASN A 49 8.95 -1.72 7.63
C ASN A 49 7.98 -2.19 8.71
N CYS A 50 6.75 -1.71 8.65
CA CYS A 50 5.71 -1.97 9.64
C CYS A 50 4.41 -2.40 8.97
N ARG A 51 3.48 -2.86 9.80
CA ARG A 51 2.13 -3.21 9.40
C ARG A 51 1.11 -2.51 10.27
N LEU A 52 0.05 -2.08 9.61
CA LEU A 52 -1.17 -1.57 10.23
C LEU A 52 -2.24 -2.64 10.13
N LYS A 53 -3.07 -2.78 11.16
CA LYS A 53 -4.30 -3.58 11.09
C LYS A 53 -5.42 -2.87 11.84
N PHE A 54 -6.52 -2.61 11.14
CA PHE A 54 -7.71 -2.01 11.74
C PHE A 54 -8.50 -3.10 12.48
N ILE A 55 -8.33 -3.17 13.80
CA ILE A 55 -9.04 -4.15 14.66
C ILE A 55 -10.52 -3.77 14.74
N SER A 56 -10.80 -2.47 14.92
CA SER A 56 -12.16 -1.93 15.01
C SER A 56 -12.24 -0.54 14.35
N GLU A 57 -13.41 0.10 14.43
CA GLU A 57 -13.66 1.47 13.95
C GLU A 57 -12.90 2.55 14.74
N SER A 58 -12.22 2.18 15.84
CA SER A 58 -11.46 3.12 16.67
C SER A 58 -10.11 2.58 17.16
N ILE A 59 -9.78 1.32 16.86
CA ILE A 59 -8.55 0.66 17.30
C ILE A 59 -7.73 0.19 16.08
N ILE A 60 -6.47 0.58 16.07
CA ILE A 60 -5.47 0.18 15.07
C ILE A 60 -4.30 -0.51 15.77
N GLU A 61 -3.93 -1.70 15.30
CA GLU A 61 -2.71 -2.40 15.68
C GLU A 61 -1.57 -1.95 14.79
N LEU A 62 -0.46 -1.58 15.42
CA LEU A 62 0.82 -1.33 14.79
C LEU A 62 1.77 -2.48 15.13
N SER A 63 2.44 -3.02 14.12
CA SER A 63 3.42 -4.10 14.33
C SER A 63 4.59 -4.01 13.38
N ASN A 64 5.72 -4.63 13.72
CA ASN A 64 6.80 -4.83 12.76
C ASN A 64 6.48 -5.98 11.79
N ILE A 65 7.11 -5.98 10.61
CA ILE A 65 7.05 -7.14 9.71
C ILE A 65 7.86 -8.29 10.35
N PRO A 66 7.29 -9.51 10.47
CA PRO A 66 7.97 -10.64 11.08
C PRO A 66 9.24 -11.01 10.30
N HIS A 67 10.38 -10.96 10.97
CA HIS A 67 11.65 -11.47 10.48
C HIS A 67 12.17 -12.57 11.40
N GLN A 68 12.81 -13.61 10.84
CA GLN A 68 13.20 -14.84 11.58
C GLN A 68 14.08 -14.61 12.83
N LYS A 69 14.75 -13.46 12.95
CA LYS A 69 15.66 -13.13 14.05
C LYS A 69 15.24 -11.92 14.88
N GLN A 70 14.07 -11.35 14.61
CA GLN A 70 13.60 -10.14 15.28
C GLN A 70 12.38 -10.44 16.15
N GLU A 71 12.36 -9.89 17.36
CA GLU A 71 11.19 -9.96 18.23
C GLU A 71 9.97 -9.34 17.53
N GLN A 72 8.81 -9.99 17.64
CA GLN A 72 7.57 -9.42 17.16
C GLN A 72 7.05 -8.41 18.18
N VAL A 73 7.03 -7.14 17.78
CA VAL A 73 6.48 -6.05 18.57
C VAL A 73 5.16 -5.64 17.95
N LYS A 74 4.11 -5.61 18.76
CA LYS A 74 2.77 -5.15 18.41
C LYS A 74 2.22 -4.23 19.48
N LYS A 75 1.51 -3.19 19.09
CA LYS A 75 0.86 -2.27 20.02
C LYS A 75 -0.40 -1.68 19.39
N ASP A 76 -1.46 -1.61 20.19
CA ASP A 76 -2.74 -1.04 19.79
C ASP A 76 -2.79 0.44 20.15
N PHE A 77 -3.33 1.24 19.24
CA PHE A 77 -3.57 2.66 19.39
C PHE A 77 -5.03 2.96 19.09
N THR A 78 -5.51 4.05 19.68
CA THR A 78 -6.80 4.62 19.29
C THR A 78 -6.61 5.54 18.09
N TYR A 79 -7.62 5.62 17.23
CA TYR A 79 -7.62 6.57 16.13
C TYR A 79 -8.99 7.22 15.94
N THR A 80 -8.99 8.41 15.38
CA THR A 80 -10.19 9.13 14.94
C THR A 80 -10.20 9.25 13.43
N THR A 81 -11.39 9.45 12.85
CA THR A 81 -11.57 9.62 11.42
C THR A 81 -12.15 11.00 11.13
N HIS A 82 -11.49 11.74 10.24
CA HIS A 82 -11.92 13.04 9.74
C HIS A 82 -11.95 13.01 8.21
N GLY A 83 -13.12 12.66 7.65
CA GLY A 83 -13.28 12.49 6.21
C GLY A 83 -12.39 11.36 5.68
N LYS A 84 -11.42 11.70 4.82
CA LYS A 84 -10.44 10.73 4.29
C LYS A 84 -9.24 10.53 5.20
N THR A 85 -9.08 11.33 6.25
CA THR A 85 -7.92 11.24 7.14
C THR A 85 -8.24 10.38 8.36
N ILE A 86 -7.30 9.53 8.73
CA ILE A 86 -7.24 8.82 10.00
C ILE A 86 -6.15 9.46 10.82
N GLU A 87 -6.48 9.92 12.01
CA GLU A 87 -5.50 10.42 12.97
C GLU A 87 -5.29 9.34 14.04
N ILE A 88 -4.07 8.81 14.11
CA ILE A 88 -3.67 7.86 15.16
C ILE A 88 -3.25 8.68 16.37
N LEU A 89 -3.97 8.50 17.46
CA LEU A 89 -3.77 9.26 18.68
C LEU A 89 -2.55 8.73 19.45
N PRO A 90 -1.77 9.62 20.06
CA PRO A 90 -0.67 9.22 20.92
C PRO A 90 -1.22 8.46 22.13
N GLY A 91 -0.80 7.20 22.28
CA GLY A 91 -1.12 6.39 23.46
C GLY A 91 -0.17 6.73 24.62
N VAL A 92 -0.63 6.51 25.86
CA VAL A 92 0.27 6.46 27.02
C VAL A 92 1.07 5.16 26.94
N LEU A 93 2.39 5.27 26.87
CA LEU A 93 3.31 4.14 26.85
C LEU A 93 4.09 4.09 28.14
N ASP A 94 4.21 2.89 28.70
CA ASP A 94 5.21 2.66 29.75
C ASP A 94 6.62 2.60 29.14
N THR A 95 7.63 2.65 30.00
CA THR A 95 9.04 2.62 29.60
C THR A 95 9.38 1.37 28.77
N GLN A 96 8.77 0.22 29.10
CA GLN A 96 9.07 -1.04 28.42
C GLN A 96 8.51 -1.04 26.99
N ASP A 97 7.28 -0.58 26.80
CA ASP A 97 6.65 -0.44 25.50
C ASP A 97 7.36 0.60 24.65
N SER A 98 7.77 1.72 25.22
CA SER A 98 8.59 2.71 24.53
C SER A 98 9.90 2.12 24.03
N MET A 99 10.60 1.32 24.86
CA MET A 99 11.85 0.68 24.46
C MET A 99 11.64 -0.36 23.35
N LYS A 100 10.56 -1.16 23.43
CA LYS A 100 10.21 -2.15 22.41
C LYS A 100 9.86 -1.49 21.08
N LEU A 101 9.07 -0.43 21.09
CA LEU A 101 8.71 0.30 19.86
C LEU A 101 9.93 1.01 19.26
N ALA A 102 10.84 1.53 20.10
CA ALA A 102 12.09 2.14 19.64
C ALA A 102 13.00 1.13 18.95
N SER A 103 13.13 -0.09 19.50
CA SER A 103 14.00 -1.13 18.91
C SER A 103 13.56 -1.58 17.52
N VAL A 104 12.27 -1.43 17.20
CA VAL A 104 11.70 -1.74 15.88
C VAL A 104 11.33 -0.49 15.06
N ARG A 105 11.82 0.69 15.48
CA ARG A 105 11.58 1.98 14.82
C ARG A 105 10.10 2.38 14.66
N LEU A 106 9.20 1.85 15.50
CA LEU A 106 7.78 2.19 15.51
C LEU A 106 7.45 3.44 16.34
N MET A 107 8.44 4.07 16.97
CA MET A 107 8.22 5.24 17.82
C MET A 107 7.59 6.44 17.09
N TYR A 108 7.67 6.47 15.76
CA TYR A 108 7.17 7.58 14.96
C TYR A 108 5.65 7.79 15.04
N PHE A 109 4.89 6.78 15.45
CA PHE A 109 3.44 6.89 15.64
C PHE A 109 3.03 7.55 16.96
N ILE A 110 4.00 7.83 17.83
CA ILE A 110 3.74 8.29 19.20
C ILE A 110 3.79 9.81 19.28
N HIS A 111 4.68 10.47 18.52
CA HIS A 111 4.81 11.93 18.58
C HIS A 111 5.37 12.55 17.29
N PRO A 112 4.71 13.56 16.71
CA PRO A 112 3.29 13.95 16.89
C PRO A 112 2.34 12.87 16.33
N SER A 113 1.01 13.02 16.52
CA SER A 113 0.02 12.07 15.99
C SER A 113 0.26 11.76 14.51
N ALA A 114 0.12 10.49 14.13
CA ALA A 114 0.31 10.08 12.74
C ALA A 114 -0.98 10.26 11.96
N ASN A 115 -0.88 10.90 10.79
CA ASN A 115 -2.01 11.19 9.94
C ASN A 115 -1.94 10.36 8.65
N LEU A 116 -2.93 9.49 8.47
CA LEU A 116 -3.04 8.60 7.33
C LEU A 116 -4.19 9.05 6.43
N THR A 117 -3.89 9.37 5.17
CA THR A 117 -4.92 9.70 4.16
C THR A 117 -5.36 8.44 3.43
N ARG A 118 -6.65 8.13 3.46
CA ARG A 118 -7.26 7.03 2.71
C ARG A 118 -7.13 7.23 1.22
N ILE A 119 -6.65 6.20 0.53
CA ILE A 119 -6.65 6.08 -0.92
C ILE A 119 -7.30 4.75 -1.33
N GLU A 120 -7.56 4.59 -2.62
CA GLU A 120 -7.98 3.30 -3.16
C GLU A 120 -6.86 2.26 -2.91
N GLY A 121 -7.20 1.20 -2.17
CA GLY A 121 -6.29 0.07 -1.87
C GLY A 121 -5.28 0.31 -0.73
N GLY A 122 -5.35 1.45 -0.02
CA GLY A 122 -4.38 1.74 1.04
C GLY A 122 -4.51 3.08 1.75
N PHE A 123 -3.40 3.53 2.33
CA PHE A 123 -3.28 4.80 3.04
C PHE A 123 -1.94 5.48 2.75
N ILE A 124 -1.87 6.79 2.87
CA ILE A 124 -0.63 7.58 2.70
C ILE A 124 -0.36 8.38 3.97
N ASP A 125 0.87 8.31 4.48
CA ASP A 125 1.43 9.29 5.40
C ASP A 125 2.29 10.26 4.58
N TYR A 126 1.74 11.43 4.27
CA TYR A 126 2.43 12.45 3.47
C TYR A 126 3.67 13.01 4.17
N PRO A 127 3.62 13.39 5.47
CA PRO A 127 4.81 13.86 6.19
C PRO A 127 6.00 12.91 6.13
N LYS A 128 5.75 11.59 6.11
CA LYS A 128 6.81 10.57 6.07
C LYS A 128 7.05 9.98 4.68
N SER A 129 6.36 10.44 3.65
CA SER A 129 6.40 9.86 2.31
C SER A 129 6.17 8.34 2.29
N LEU A 130 5.34 7.83 3.21
CA LEU A 130 4.99 6.42 3.32
C LEU A 130 3.65 6.14 2.66
N ILE A 131 3.56 4.96 2.07
CA ILE A 131 2.29 4.39 1.60
C ILE A 131 2.10 3.02 2.25
N TYR A 132 0.90 2.79 2.75
CA TYR A 132 0.48 1.55 3.36
C TYR A 132 -0.47 0.85 2.41
N VAL A 133 -0.09 -0.32 1.92
CA VAL A 133 -0.90 -1.07 0.96
C VAL A 133 -1.34 -2.40 1.55
N ARG A 134 -2.54 -2.84 1.18
CA ARG A 134 -3.13 -4.06 1.73
C ARG A 134 -2.29 -5.28 1.32
N GLU A 135 -1.70 -5.97 2.29
CA GLU A 135 -0.70 -7.03 2.07
C GLU A 135 -1.22 -8.13 1.13
N LYS A 136 -2.49 -8.52 1.28
CA LYS A 136 -3.09 -9.60 0.49
C LYS A 136 -3.43 -9.25 -0.95
N ASP A 137 -3.45 -7.97 -1.31
CA ASP A 137 -3.68 -7.54 -2.69
C ASP A 137 -2.40 -7.74 -3.54
N PHE A 138 -1.29 -8.14 -2.90
CA PHE A 138 -0.01 -8.44 -3.53
C PHE A 138 0.41 -9.88 -3.25
N SER A 139 1.16 -10.47 -4.18
CA SER A 139 1.82 -11.75 -3.93
C SER A 139 2.87 -11.60 -2.83
N ARG A 140 3.13 -12.68 -2.07
CA ARG A 140 4.16 -12.71 -1.00
C ARG A 140 5.50 -12.09 -1.44
N ASN A 141 5.87 -12.29 -2.70
CA ASN A 141 6.93 -11.57 -3.37
C ASN A 141 6.34 -10.88 -4.60
N PRO A 142 6.21 -9.54 -4.61
CA PRO A 142 5.75 -8.82 -5.78
C PRO A 142 6.77 -8.97 -6.91
N ASP A 143 6.28 -9.07 -8.14
CA ASP A 143 7.16 -9.15 -9.31
C ASP A 143 7.93 -7.83 -9.50
N LEU A 144 9.17 -7.93 -9.98
CA LEU A 144 9.99 -6.76 -10.26
C LEU A 144 9.61 -6.18 -11.62
N THR A 145 9.20 -4.91 -11.65
CA THR A 145 8.84 -4.22 -12.88
C THR A 145 10.01 -3.39 -13.40
N TYR A 146 10.31 -3.54 -14.69
CA TYR A 146 11.24 -2.71 -15.43
C TYR A 146 10.48 -1.89 -16.46
N ILE A 147 10.82 -0.62 -16.60
CA ILE A 147 10.35 0.25 -17.69
C ILE A 147 11.57 0.68 -18.48
N ILE A 148 11.76 0.12 -19.67
CA ILE A 148 12.91 0.41 -20.54
C ILE A 148 12.39 1.16 -21.77
N ASP A 149 12.78 2.43 -21.91
CA ASP A 149 12.31 3.33 -22.98
C ASP A 149 10.77 3.33 -23.11
N GLY A 150 10.07 3.40 -21.98
CA GLY A 150 8.60 3.39 -21.91
C GLY A 150 7.94 2.01 -22.08
N LYS A 151 8.71 0.94 -22.36
CA LYS A 151 8.17 -0.43 -22.46
C LYS A 151 8.26 -1.15 -21.12
N ILE A 152 7.15 -1.74 -20.70
CA ILE A 152 7.03 -2.46 -19.42
C ILE A 152 7.47 -3.91 -19.60
N TYR A 153 8.32 -4.36 -18.69
CA TYR A 153 8.76 -5.74 -18.56
C TYR A 153 8.61 -6.19 -17.11
N VAL A 154 8.00 -7.35 -16.89
CA VAL A 154 7.81 -7.91 -15.54
C VAL A 154 8.73 -9.13 -15.38
N GLN A 155 9.45 -9.17 -14.26
CA GLN A 155 10.31 -10.28 -13.86
C GLN A 155 9.76 -10.89 -12.58
N GLU A 156 9.33 -12.15 -12.68
CA GLU A 156 8.95 -12.92 -11.49
C GLU A 156 10.16 -13.02 -10.54
N ILE A 157 9.92 -12.86 -9.23
CA ILE A 157 10.93 -13.04 -8.19
C ILE A 157 10.76 -14.44 -7.55
N SER A 158 11.88 -15.08 -7.22
CA SER A 158 11.87 -16.37 -6.50
C SER A 158 11.11 -16.28 -5.19
N ILE A 159 10.31 -17.30 -4.86
CA ILE A 159 9.65 -17.42 -3.55
C ILE A 159 10.47 -18.40 -2.70
N PRO A 160 11.20 -17.92 -1.67
CA PRO A 160 11.86 -18.82 -0.74
C PRO A 160 10.82 -19.47 0.17
N ALA A 161 10.98 -20.77 0.40
CA ALA A 161 10.23 -21.53 1.40
C ALA A 161 10.57 -21.04 2.81
N LYS A 162 9.75 -21.45 3.78
CA LYS A 162 10.03 -21.24 5.21
C LYS A 162 11.39 -21.80 5.66
N ASN A 163 11.95 -22.79 4.95
CA ASN A 163 13.26 -23.40 5.22
C ASN A 163 14.39 -22.84 4.32
N GLY A 164 14.15 -21.77 3.56
CA GLY A 164 15.14 -21.15 2.67
C GLY A 164 15.31 -21.83 1.31
N VAL A 165 14.64 -22.95 1.03
CA VAL A 165 14.66 -23.61 -0.28
C VAL A 165 13.71 -22.89 -1.24
N ILE A 166 14.10 -22.60 -2.48
CA ILE A 166 13.21 -21.93 -3.45
C ILE A 166 12.01 -22.84 -3.78
N GLU A 167 10.80 -22.45 -3.40
CA GLU A 167 9.55 -23.20 -3.68
C GLU A 167 9.17 -23.13 -5.15
N LYS A 168 9.45 -21.99 -5.79
CA LYS A 168 9.12 -21.74 -7.19
C LYS A 168 10.23 -20.97 -7.88
N ARG A 169 10.80 -21.56 -8.93
CA ARG A 169 11.75 -20.87 -9.80
C ARG A 169 11.00 -19.82 -10.63
N PRO A 170 11.49 -18.58 -10.70
CA PRO A 170 10.84 -17.53 -11.47
C PRO A 170 10.89 -17.85 -12.96
N LYS A 171 9.81 -17.54 -13.70
CA LYS A 171 9.83 -17.61 -15.16
C LYS A 171 10.82 -16.58 -15.71
N LYS A 172 11.66 -17.02 -16.67
CA LYS A 172 12.58 -16.12 -17.37
C LYS A 172 11.83 -15.28 -18.39
N ASN A 173 11.94 -13.96 -18.28
CA ASN A 173 11.46 -13.04 -19.32
C ASN A 173 12.59 -12.81 -20.35
N LYS A 174 12.60 -13.58 -21.45
CA LYS A 174 13.67 -13.52 -22.46
C LYS A 174 13.84 -12.11 -23.06
N ALA A 175 12.72 -11.44 -23.36
CA ALA A 175 12.74 -10.10 -23.94
C ALA A 175 13.39 -9.07 -22.99
N LEU A 176 13.11 -9.17 -21.69
CA LEU A 176 13.78 -8.35 -20.68
C LEU A 176 15.29 -8.65 -20.64
N GLN A 177 15.69 -9.92 -20.64
CA GLN A 177 17.11 -10.30 -20.57
C GLN A 177 17.91 -9.79 -21.78
N GLU A 178 17.33 -9.84 -22.98
CA GLU A 178 17.95 -9.26 -24.18
C GLU A 178 18.14 -7.75 -24.06
N LYS A 179 17.13 -7.04 -23.53
CA LYS A 179 17.22 -5.60 -23.28
C LYS A 179 18.27 -5.26 -22.23
N LEU A 180 18.27 -5.96 -21.10
CA LEU A 180 19.26 -5.75 -20.05
C LEU A 180 20.69 -6.07 -20.53
N LYS A 181 20.86 -7.05 -21.43
CA LYS A 181 22.15 -7.31 -22.08
C LYS A 181 22.63 -6.11 -22.90
N ALA A 182 21.75 -5.53 -23.72
CA ALA A 182 22.07 -4.34 -24.52
C ALA A 182 22.42 -3.12 -23.64
N VAL A 183 21.72 -2.95 -22.51
CA VAL A 183 22.03 -1.93 -21.49
C VAL A 183 23.41 -2.19 -20.89
N LYS A 184 23.71 -3.43 -20.52
CA LYS A 184 25.00 -3.82 -19.92
C LYS A 184 26.19 -3.63 -20.87
N GLU A 185 26.00 -3.84 -22.17
CA GLU A 185 27.06 -3.65 -23.18
C GLU A 185 27.42 -2.17 -23.39
N LYS A 186 26.51 -1.23 -23.07
CA LYS A 186 26.70 0.22 -23.29
C LYS A 186 26.12 1.03 -22.12
N PRO A 187 26.62 0.86 -20.89
CA PRO A 187 26.00 1.44 -19.70
C PRO A 187 25.91 2.97 -19.75
N ASP A 188 26.92 3.63 -20.32
CA ASP A 188 27.00 5.09 -20.40
C ASP A 188 25.91 5.73 -21.28
N LYS A 189 25.20 4.92 -22.08
CA LYS A 189 24.08 5.38 -22.92
C LYS A 189 22.73 5.38 -22.20
N TYR A 190 22.69 4.93 -20.95
CA TYR A 190 21.43 4.77 -20.22
C TYR A 190 21.51 5.45 -18.85
N THR A 191 20.37 5.97 -18.43
CA THR A 191 20.12 6.36 -17.04
C THR A 191 19.28 5.30 -16.37
N ILE A 192 19.62 4.92 -15.13
CA ILE A 192 18.90 3.93 -14.35
C ILE A 192 18.39 4.60 -13.08
N GLU A 193 17.09 4.51 -12.85
CA GLU A 193 16.40 5.04 -11.69
C GLU A 193 15.62 3.91 -11.00
N VAL A 194 15.70 3.83 -9.67
CA VAL A 194 14.88 2.92 -8.88
C VAL A 194 13.84 3.75 -8.14
N VAL A 195 12.58 3.46 -8.39
CA VAL A 195 11.44 4.20 -7.84
C VAL A 195 10.61 3.25 -6.98
N LYS A 196 10.33 3.60 -5.73
CA LYS A 196 9.53 2.77 -4.80
C LYS A 196 8.66 3.64 -3.87
N GLY A 197 7.75 3.01 -3.12
CA GLY A 197 6.90 3.68 -2.13
C GLY A 197 5.96 4.70 -2.75
N LEU A 198 5.77 5.83 -2.05
CA LEU A 198 4.84 6.88 -2.47
C LEU A 198 5.17 7.46 -3.86
N GLU A 199 6.45 7.55 -4.21
CA GLU A 199 6.87 8.07 -5.52
C GLU A 199 6.47 7.13 -6.66
N ALA A 200 6.66 5.82 -6.47
CA ALA A 200 6.20 4.82 -7.44
C ALA A 200 4.68 4.84 -7.58
N TYR A 201 3.94 5.02 -6.48
CA TYR A 201 2.50 5.17 -6.51
C TYR A 201 2.07 6.39 -7.34
N LYS A 202 2.68 7.57 -7.14
CA LYS A 202 2.34 8.79 -7.89
C LYS A 202 2.56 8.62 -9.39
N ARG A 203 3.64 7.94 -9.79
CA ARG A 203 4.03 7.78 -11.20
C ARG A 203 3.32 6.62 -11.91
N PHE A 204 3.09 5.52 -11.21
CA PHE A 204 2.71 4.24 -11.85
C PHE A 204 1.50 3.56 -11.20
N GLY A 205 0.98 4.11 -10.10
CA GLY A 205 -0.17 3.57 -9.37
C GLY A 205 0.19 2.44 -8.40
N ILE A 206 -0.83 2.01 -7.65
CA ILE A 206 -0.66 1.14 -6.47
C ILE A 206 -0.02 -0.22 -6.76
N LYS A 207 -0.23 -0.78 -7.95
CA LYS A 207 0.33 -2.09 -8.33
C LYS A 207 1.85 -2.10 -8.41
N MET A 208 2.49 -0.93 -8.56
CA MET A 208 3.93 -0.79 -8.74
C MET A 208 4.64 -0.18 -7.52
N VAL A 209 3.93 -0.06 -6.40
CA VAL A 209 4.42 0.59 -5.18
C VAL A 209 5.70 -0.05 -4.61
N PHE A 210 5.88 -1.35 -4.77
CA PHE A 210 7.02 -2.09 -4.22
C PHE A 210 8.33 -1.85 -4.97
N GLY A 211 8.30 -1.27 -6.16
CA GLY A 211 9.51 -0.95 -6.90
C GLY A 211 9.36 -1.05 -8.41
N VAL A 212 9.90 -0.06 -9.10
CA VAL A 212 10.07 -0.03 -10.55
C VAL A 212 11.50 0.39 -10.86
N ILE A 213 12.15 -0.33 -11.76
CA ILE A 213 13.44 0.06 -12.33
C ILE A 213 13.19 0.72 -13.68
N VAL A 214 13.42 2.02 -13.75
CA VAL A 214 13.26 2.81 -14.97
C VAL A 214 14.62 2.94 -15.64
N ILE A 215 14.69 2.57 -16.91
CA ILE A 215 15.90 2.65 -17.74
C ILE A 215 15.57 3.50 -18.96
N THR A 216 16.28 4.61 -19.14
CA THR A 216 16.04 5.54 -20.25
C THR A 216 17.31 5.73 -21.05
N SER A 217 17.24 5.53 -22.37
CA SER A 217 18.31 5.88 -23.30
C SER A 217 18.55 7.39 -23.32
N GLN A 218 19.82 7.79 -23.37
CA GLN A 218 20.23 9.19 -23.58
C GLN A 218 20.17 9.57 -25.07
#